data_AF-A0A537J1Y8-F1
#
_entry.id   AF-A0A537J1Y8-F1
#
_cell.length_a   1.000
_cell.length_b   1.000
_cell.length_c   1.000
_cell.angle_alpha   90.00
_cell.angle_beta   90.00
_cell.angle_gamma   90.00
#
_symmetry.space_group_name_H-M   'P 1'
#
loop_
_entity.id
_entity.type
_entity.pdbx_description
1 polymer ?
#
loop_
_entity_poly.entity_id
_entity_poly.type
_entity_poly.pdbx_seq_one_letter_code
_entity_poly.pdbx_strand_id
1 'polypeptide(L)'
;MKILVTGSRGLIGSALIPQLTSRGHRVVRLVRGDPGSTPDQIPWDPEAGRLDAARLDGADAVIHLAGENIAAGRWTAARKARIRGSRVDGTRLLAETLGRLHRRPAVLIAASAVGYYGDRGDEILVEDSAPGRGFLATLCRDWEAAADPARASGIRVVHLRTGMVLSRTGGALARLLPIFRAGLGGRLGNGRQFMSWIGLDDEVEAIHHALTHDAVQGPVNLVSPHPVTNREFTATLGRVLRRPTLLAVPAVVLRVGLGELAGELLSSVRAYPARLLATGYAMRIAIASDHAGYLLKEELKRLLRDLQHEVRDFGTHSAEQVDYPDFIVPAAEAVASGQCDRAIVVGGSGNGEAIAANKVPGIRCALCWEGYTARLAREHNDANALSLGARVIGPDVAREIVRVWLDTAFEGGRHQARLDKIRAVEERYARSRAQKG
;
A
#
# COMPACT_ATOMS: atom_id res chain seq x y z
N MET A 1 21.14 -9.69 11.01
CA MET A 1 20.33 -9.51 12.24
C MET A 1 19.68 -10.81 12.67
N LYS A 2 19.54 -11.07 13.97
CA LYS A 2 18.65 -12.06 14.59
C LYS A 2 17.26 -11.44 14.77
N ILE A 3 16.27 -11.93 14.05
CA ILE A 3 14.91 -11.37 14.01
C ILE A 3 13.92 -12.37 14.59
N LEU A 4 13.16 -11.96 15.61
CA LEU A 4 12.06 -12.74 16.16
C LEU A 4 10.78 -12.46 15.39
N VAL A 5 10.05 -13.50 14.94
CA VAL A 5 8.81 -13.33 14.17
C VAL A 5 7.66 -14.13 14.79
N THR A 6 6.63 -13.44 15.25
CA THR A 6 5.34 -14.06 15.61
C THR A 6 4.43 -14.12 14.38
N GLY A 7 3.41 -14.99 14.37
CA GLY A 7 2.49 -15.08 13.22
C GLY A 7 3.16 -15.65 11.95
N SER A 8 4.29 -16.34 12.13
CA SER A 8 5.18 -16.88 11.09
C SER A 8 4.51 -17.84 10.11
N ARG A 9 3.39 -18.46 10.49
CA ARG A 9 2.60 -19.38 9.65
C ARG A 9 1.44 -18.69 8.90
N GLY A 10 1.16 -17.43 9.20
CA GLY A 10 0.13 -16.64 8.53
C GLY A 10 0.60 -16.14 7.15
N LEU A 11 -0.33 -15.65 6.33
CA LEU A 11 -0.07 -15.22 4.94
C LEU A 11 1.16 -14.32 4.79
N ILE A 12 1.22 -13.24 5.57
CA ILE A 12 2.32 -12.26 5.54
C ILE A 12 3.60 -12.90 6.09
N GLY A 13 3.53 -13.54 7.25
CA GLY A 13 4.68 -14.18 7.89
C GLY A 13 5.34 -15.26 7.01
N SER A 14 4.55 -16.07 6.31
CA SER A 14 5.07 -17.11 5.41
C SER A 14 5.78 -16.55 4.17
N ALA A 15 5.41 -15.34 3.73
CA ALA A 15 6.08 -14.66 2.62
C ALA A 15 7.29 -13.84 3.08
N LEU A 16 7.21 -13.24 4.27
CA LEU A 16 8.27 -12.41 4.86
C LEU A 16 9.52 -13.22 5.24
N ILE A 17 9.34 -14.39 5.84
CA ILE A 17 10.47 -15.14 6.40
C ILE A 17 11.50 -15.57 5.33
N PRO A 18 11.09 -16.17 4.19
CA PRO A 18 12.04 -16.51 3.12
C PRO A 18 12.83 -15.29 2.62
N GLN A 19 12.18 -14.13 2.51
CA GLN A 19 12.81 -12.89 2.08
C GLN A 19 13.81 -12.33 3.11
N LEU A 20 13.49 -12.42 4.41
CA LEU A 20 14.45 -12.03 5.45
C LEU A 20 15.66 -12.99 5.46
N THR A 21 15.42 -14.29 5.31
CA THR A 21 16.50 -15.29 5.27
C THR A 21 17.40 -15.10 4.05
N SER A 22 16.84 -14.84 2.86
CA SER A 22 17.63 -14.61 1.64
C SER A 22 18.49 -13.35 1.72
N ARG A 23 18.07 -12.36 2.51
CA ARG A 23 18.84 -11.15 2.85
C ARG A 23 19.87 -11.35 3.97
N GLY A 24 20.10 -12.60 4.40
CA GLY A 24 21.13 -12.95 5.38
C GLY A 24 20.70 -12.75 6.85
N HIS A 25 19.42 -12.50 7.13
CA HIS A 25 18.93 -12.43 8.50
C HIS A 25 18.70 -13.84 9.08
N ARG A 26 19.02 -14.02 10.36
CA ARG A 26 18.64 -15.22 11.11
C ARG A 26 17.25 -15.03 11.70
N VAL A 27 16.27 -15.78 11.21
CA VAL A 27 14.89 -15.69 11.67
C VAL A 27 14.58 -16.75 12.72
N VAL A 28 14.10 -16.33 13.89
CA VAL A 28 13.59 -17.21 14.96
C VAL A 28 12.08 -17.02 15.08
N ARG A 29 11.33 -18.12 15.06
CA ARG A 29 9.86 -18.08 15.00
C ARG A 29 9.28 -18.21 16.40
N LEU A 30 8.42 -17.29 16.80
CA LEU A 30 7.59 -17.42 18.01
C LEU A 30 6.30 -18.13 17.62
N VAL A 31 6.08 -19.31 18.18
CA VAL A 31 5.00 -20.22 17.81
C VAL A 31 4.11 -20.55 19.00
N ARG A 32 2.80 -20.65 18.77
CA ARG A 32 1.85 -21.14 19.78
C ARG A 32 1.88 -22.66 19.80
N GLY A 33 1.95 -23.26 20.98
CA GLY A 33 2.01 -24.71 21.17
C GLY A 33 3.42 -25.28 21.11
N ASP A 34 3.52 -26.60 20.93
CA ASP A 34 4.79 -27.33 20.90
C ASP A 34 5.62 -26.96 19.65
N PRO A 35 6.84 -26.42 19.81
CA PRO A 35 7.74 -26.12 18.69
C PRO A 35 8.25 -27.40 17.97
N GLY A 36 8.03 -28.58 18.56
CA GLY A 36 8.62 -29.83 18.13
C GLY A 36 10.15 -29.75 18.16
N SER A 37 10.81 -30.57 17.34
CA SER A 37 12.29 -30.61 17.23
C SER A 37 12.86 -29.56 16.27
N THR A 38 12.07 -28.58 15.82
CA THR A 38 12.52 -27.63 14.80
C THR A 38 13.48 -26.60 15.43
N PRO A 39 14.72 -26.48 14.95
CA PRO A 39 15.61 -25.41 15.39
C PRO A 39 14.99 -24.02 15.07
N ASP A 40 15.38 -23.01 15.84
CA ASP A 40 14.90 -21.62 15.70
C ASP A 40 13.39 -21.41 15.90
N GLN A 41 12.79 -22.14 16.84
CA GLN A 41 11.44 -21.89 17.34
C GLN A 41 11.44 -21.62 18.85
N ILE A 42 10.67 -20.61 19.26
CA ILE A 42 10.44 -20.26 20.67
C ILE A 42 8.94 -20.44 20.94
N PRO A 43 8.55 -21.30 21.90
CA PRO A 43 7.16 -21.40 22.30
C PRO A 43 6.73 -20.12 23.03
N TRP A 44 5.50 -19.68 22.76
CA TRP A 44 4.85 -18.65 23.54
C TRP A 44 3.35 -18.90 23.63
N ASP A 45 2.74 -18.40 24.71
CA ASP A 45 1.32 -18.49 24.95
C ASP A 45 0.79 -17.14 25.45
N PRO A 46 0.26 -16.30 24.53
CA PRO A 46 -0.37 -15.04 24.87
C PRO A 46 -1.57 -15.17 25.82
N GLU A 47 -2.35 -16.24 25.70
CA GLU A 47 -3.57 -16.42 26.50
C GLU A 47 -3.23 -16.80 27.94
N ALA A 48 -2.18 -17.61 28.14
CA ALA A 48 -1.66 -17.95 29.46
C ALA A 48 -0.62 -16.96 30.00
N GLY A 49 -0.28 -15.90 29.26
CA GLY A 49 0.74 -14.91 29.66
C GLY A 49 2.17 -15.48 29.72
N ARG A 50 2.48 -16.54 28.96
CA ARG A 50 3.78 -17.24 29.01
C ARG A 50 4.67 -16.85 27.85
N LEU A 51 5.80 -16.24 28.16
CA LEU A 51 6.88 -15.95 27.23
C LEU A 51 8.19 -15.96 28.01
N ASP A 52 9.09 -16.88 27.68
CA ASP A 52 10.38 -17.03 28.37
C ASP A 52 11.36 -15.96 27.89
N ALA A 53 11.52 -14.88 28.67
CA ALA A 53 12.36 -13.74 28.36
C ALA A 53 13.81 -14.12 27.99
N ALA A 54 14.38 -15.14 28.64
CA ALA A 54 15.76 -15.56 28.40
C ALA A 54 15.98 -16.03 26.96
N ARG A 55 14.94 -16.57 26.30
CA ARG A 55 15.01 -17.03 24.90
C ARG A 55 14.98 -15.88 23.89
N LEU A 56 14.49 -14.70 24.30
CA LEU A 56 14.39 -13.52 23.46
C LEU A 56 15.67 -12.68 23.48
N ASP A 57 16.52 -12.90 24.49
CA ASP A 57 17.72 -12.09 24.70
C ASP A 57 18.67 -12.13 23.50
N GLY A 58 19.29 -10.99 23.22
CA GLY A 58 20.17 -10.77 22.08
C GLY A 58 19.48 -10.80 20.70
N ALA A 59 18.15 -10.66 20.63
CA ALA A 59 17.47 -10.36 19.37
C ALA A 59 17.74 -8.91 18.95
N ASP A 60 17.98 -8.68 17.66
CA ASP A 60 18.20 -7.34 17.11
C ASP A 60 16.87 -6.65 16.81
N ALA A 61 15.85 -7.42 16.41
CA ALA A 61 14.55 -6.93 16.02
C ALA A 61 13.43 -7.95 16.28
N VAL A 62 12.20 -7.45 16.43
CA VAL A 62 10.99 -8.26 16.60
C VAL A 62 9.90 -7.81 15.64
N ILE A 63 9.29 -8.77 14.93
CA ILE A 63 8.18 -8.55 14.02
C ILE A 63 6.95 -9.33 14.52
N HIS A 64 5.94 -8.61 14.98
CA HIS A 64 4.74 -9.13 15.62
C HIS A 64 3.54 -9.10 14.67
N LEU A 65 3.30 -10.21 13.95
CA LEU A 65 2.18 -10.37 13.01
C LEU A 65 1.08 -11.31 13.52
N ALA A 66 1.18 -11.82 14.75
CA ALA A 66 0.19 -12.75 15.29
C ALA A 66 -1.15 -12.05 15.55
N GLY A 67 -2.24 -12.70 15.17
CA GLY A 67 -3.59 -12.27 15.47
C GLY A 67 -4.63 -13.23 14.90
N GLU A 68 -5.81 -13.31 15.52
CA GLU A 68 -6.91 -14.15 15.01
C GLU A 68 -7.48 -13.58 13.69
N ASN A 69 -7.87 -14.46 12.76
CA ASN A 69 -8.44 -14.04 11.48
C ASN A 69 -9.82 -13.37 11.67
N ILE A 70 -9.91 -12.07 11.36
CA ILE A 70 -11.13 -11.27 11.51
C ILE A 70 -12.27 -11.74 10.59
N ALA A 71 -11.94 -12.31 9.42
CA ALA A 71 -12.91 -12.71 8.40
C ALA A 71 -13.36 -14.18 8.52
N ALA A 72 -13.03 -14.88 9.61
CA ALA A 72 -13.40 -16.28 9.86
C ALA A 72 -14.75 -16.44 10.59
N GLY A 73 -15.88 -16.20 9.91
CA GLY A 73 -17.24 -16.38 10.47
C GLY A 73 -17.89 -15.08 10.94
N ARG A 74 -18.98 -15.17 11.72
CA ARG A 74 -19.74 -14.00 12.23
C ARG A 74 -19.12 -13.39 13.50
N TRP A 75 -19.33 -12.08 13.69
CA TRP A 75 -18.81 -11.33 14.85
C TRP A 75 -19.80 -11.35 16.01
N THR A 76 -19.66 -12.35 16.88
CA THR A 76 -20.36 -12.41 18.18
C THR A 76 -19.54 -11.72 19.26
N ALA A 77 -20.14 -11.41 20.42
CA ALA A 77 -19.41 -10.83 21.55
C ALA A 77 -18.19 -11.68 21.98
N ALA A 78 -18.37 -13.00 22.10
CA ALA A 78 -17.28 -13.92 22.43
C ALA A 78 -16.15 -13.90 21.39
N ARG A 79 -16.49 -13.78 20.09
CA ARG A 79 -15.48 -13.71 19.04
C ARG A 79 -14.77 -12.35 19.00
N LYS A 80 -15.49 -11.25 19.23
CA LYS A 80 -14.87 -9.92 19.38
C LYS A 80 -13.88 -9.90 20.55
N ALA A 81 -14.21 -10.56 21.66
CA ALA A 81 -13.29 -10.71 22.80
C ALA A 81 -12.00 -11.48 22.42
N ARG A 82 -12.10 -12.60 21.70
CA ARG A 82 -10.91 -13.33 21.22
C ARG A 82 -10.08 -12.56 20.19
N ILE A 83 -10.75 -11.87 19.26
CA ILE A 83 -10.10 -10.97 18.28
C ILE A 83 -9.28 -9.90 19.01
N ARG A 84 -9.85 -9.32 20.09
CA ARG A 84 -9.18 -8.33 20.93
C ARG A 84 -8.03 -8.95 21.71
N GLY A 85 -8.26 -10.03 22.46
CA GLY A 85 -7.23 -10.65 23.30
C GLY A 85 -6.03 -11.15 22.50
N SER A 86 -6.27 -11.79 21.35
CA SER A 86 -5.20 -12.27 20.46
C SER A 86 -4.28 -11.19 19.90
N ARG A 87 -4.69 -9.91 20.00
CA ARG A 87 -3.92 -8.74 19.55
C ARG A 87 -3.39 -7.95 20.73
N VAL A 88 -4.28 -7.43 21.56
CA VAL A 88 -3.94 -6.53 22.67
C VAL A 88 -3.09 -7.25 23.72
N ASP A 89 -3.51 -8.44 24.15
CA ASP A 89 -2.82 -9.14 25.25
C ASP A 89 -1.50 -9.74 24.76
N GLY A 90 -1.48 -10.29 23.53
CA GLY A 90 -0.26 -10.78 22.89
C GLY A 90 0.78 -9.69 22.63
N THR A 91 0.34 -8.52 22.15
CA THR A 91 1.23 -7.36 21.98
C THR A 91 1.74 -6.85 23.33
N ARG A 92 0.87 -6.76 24.35
CA ARG A 92 1.26 -6.30 25.69
C ARG A 92 2.28 -7.24 26.33
N LEU A 93 2.02 -8.54 26.32
CA LEU A 93 2.96 -9.55 26.84
C LEU A 93 4.33 -9.41 26.17
N LEU A 94 4.36 -9.32 24.84
CA LEU A 94 5.59 -9.16 24.10
C LEU A 94 6.31 -7.85 24.46
N ALA A 95 5.61 -6.72 24.42
CA ALA A 95 6.17 -5.40 24.72
C ALA A 95 6.75 -5.30 26.13
N GLU A 96 6.04 -5.81 27.14
CA GLU A 96 6.51 -5.85 28.52
C GLU A 96 7.74 -6.76 28.69
N THR A 97 7.73 -7.91 28.02
CA THR A 97 8.84 -8.86 28.08
C THR A 97 10.10 -8.26 27.45
N LEU A 98 9.96 -7.63 26.28
CA LEU A 98 11.06 -6.95 25.59
C LEU A 98 11.64 -5.79 26.42
N GLY A 99 10.79 -5.02 27.11
CA GLY A 99 11.22 -3.93 27.98
C GLY A 99 12.07 -4.40 29.18
N ARG A 100 11.90 -5.65 29.62
CA ARG A 100 12.64 -6.25 30.73
C ARG A 100 13.94 -6.95 30.32
N LEU A 101 14.24 -7.07 29.02
CA LEU A 101 15.46 -7.73 28.55
C LEU A 101 16.72 -6.93 28.91
N HIS A 102 17.81 -7.66 29.15
CA HIS A 102 19.14 -7.08 29.31
C HIS A 102 19.66 -6.51 27.99
N ARG A 103 19.60 -7.29 26.89
CA ARG A 103 19.88 -6.81 25.53
C ARG A 103 18.57 -6.68 24.77
N ARG A 104 18.02 -5.47 24.79
CA ARG A 104 16.77 -5.13 24.12
C ARG A 104 16.97 -5.09 22.60
N PRO A 105 15.97 -5.49 21.80
CA PRO A 105 16.00 -5.28 20.36
C PRO A 105 15.96 -3.78 20.05
N ALA A 106 16.54 -3.38 18.92
CA ALA A 106 16.49 -2.00 18.45
C ALA A 106 15.08 -1.60 18.01
N VAL A 107 14.30 -2.55 17.49
CA VAL A 107 12.97 -2.29 16.92
C VAL A 107 11.95 -3.39 17.21
N LEU A 108 10.72 -2.99 17.51
CA LEU A 108 9.50 -3.80 17.49
C LEU A 108 8.58 -3.29 16.39
N ILE A 109 8.38 -4.10 15.36
CA ILE A 109 7.39 -3.86 14.30
C ILE A 109 6.13 -4.64 14.65
N ALA A 110 5.04 -3.96 14.97
CA ALA A 110 3.78 -4.56 15.37
C ALA A 110 2.71 -4.35 14.29
N ALA A 111 1.98 -5.41 13.95
CA ALA A 111 0.82 -5.29 13.08
C ALA A 111 -0.24 -4.36 13.69
N SER A 112 -0.94 -3.64 12.82
CA SER A 112 -2.15 -2.85 13.09
C SER A 112 -3.06 -3.01 11.85
N ALA A 113 -3.98 -2.07 11.61
CA ALA A 113 -4.78 -2.06 10.39
C ALA A 113 -5.28 -0.64 10.06
N VAL A 114 -5.58 -0.39 8.78
CA VAL A 114 -6.29 0.84 8.36
C VAL A 114 -7.70 0.97 8.97
N GLY A 115 -8.23 -0.11 9.57
CA GLY A 115 -9.44 -0.06 10.40
C GLY A 115 -9.34 0.91 11.58
N TYR A 116 -8.14 1.39 11.92
CA TYR A 116 -7.91 2.50 12.85
C TYR A 116 -8.75 3.75 12.51
N TYR A 117 -8.86 4.09 11.22
CA TYR A 117 -9.48 5.34 10.79
C TYR A 117 -11.01 5.31 10.76
N GLY A 118 -11.62 4.11 10.71
CA GLY A 118 -13.06 3.93 10.50
C GLY A 118 -13.56 4.52 9.17
N ASP A 119 -14.89 4.54 8.97
CA ASP A 119 -15.50 5.08 7.75
C ASP A 119 -15.35 6.60 7.66
N ARG A 120 -14.69 7.08 6.60
CA ARG A 120 -14.40 8.50 6.34
C ARG A 120 -14.76 8.95 4.94
N GLY A 121 -15.56 8.15 4.22
CA GLY A 121 -15.99 8.49 2.87
C GLY A 121 -14.81 8.72 1.93
N ASP A 122 -14.74 9.92 1.34
CA ASP A 122 -13.78 10.27 0.28
C ASP A 122 -12.49 10.95 0.82
N GLU A 123 -12.41 11.17 2.14
CA GLU A 123 -11.27 11.80 2.82
C GLU A 123 -9.99 10.97 2.68
N ILE A 124 -8.89 11.62 2.30
CA ILE A 124 -7.57 10.99 2.27
C ILE A 124 -7.01 10.93 3.69
N LEU A 125 -6.63 9.73 4.12
CA LEU A 125 -6.19 9.45 5.47
C LEU A 125 -4.70 9.15 5.49
N VAL A 126 -3.94 9.99 6.19
CA VAL A 126 -2.51 9.79 6.44
C VAL A 126 -2.31 9.32 7.88
N GLU A 127 -1.07 9.00 8.25
CA GLU A 127 -0.75 8.37 9.52
C GLU A 127 -1.11 9.21 10.75
N ASP A 128 -1.13 10.54 10.60
CA ASP A 128 -1.50 11.52 11.63
C ASP A 128 -3.01 11.81 11.68
N SER A 129 -3.79 11.25 10.75
CA SER A 129 -5.25 11.39 10.77
C SER A 129 -5.86 10.75 12.02
N ALA A 130 -6.85 11.45 12.60
CA ALA A 130 -7.51 11.01 13.84
C ALA A 130 -8.20 9.64 13.70
N PRO A 131 -8.27 8.85 14.79
CA PRO A 131 -8.93 7.55 14.79
C PRO A 131 -10.43 7.65 14.52
N GLY A 132 -10.98 6.58 13.97
CA GLY A 132 -12.39 6.41 13.74
C GLY A 132 -13.19 5.96 14.95
N ARG A 133 -14.41 5.53 14.68
CA ARG A 133 -15.35 4.98 15.67
C ARG A 133 -15.67 3.51 15.35
N GLY A 134 -16.27 2.82 16.30
CA GLY A 134 -16.68 1.41 16.16
C GLY A 134 -15.64 0.43 16.70
N PHE A 135 -15.91 -0.86 16.45
CA PHE A 135 -15.13 -1.95 17.03
C PHE A 135 -13.69 -1.97 16.49
N LEU A 136 -13.48 -1.92 15.17
CA LEU A 136 -12.12 -1.99 14.61
C LEU A 136 -11.27 -0.78 14.97
N ALA A 137 -11.84 0.44 14.94
CA ALA A 137 -11.10 1.63 15.32
C ALA A 137 -10.64 1.58 16.79
N THR A 138 -11.53 1.15 17.69
CA THR A 138 -11.19 0.95 19.11
C THR A 138 -10.17 -0.17 19.29
N LEU A 139 -10.33 -1.29 18.58
CA LEU A 139 -9.38 -2.40 18.60
C LEU A 139 -7.98 -1.95 18.16
N CYS A 140 -7.87 -1.22 17.04
CA CYS A 140 -6.56 -0.76 16.54
C CYS A 140 -5.90 0.23 17.51
N ARG A 141 -6.68 1.15 18.10
CA ARG A 141 -6.15 2.05 19.15
C ARG A 141 -5.61 1.29 20.36
N ASP A 142 -6.40 0.35 20.89
CA ASP A 142 -5.99 -0.46 22.04
C ASP A 142 -4.80 -1.35 21.70
N TRP A 143 -4.74 -1.84 20.47
CA TRP A 143 -3.65 -2.68 19.95
C TRP A 143 -2.35 -1.89 19.80
N GLU A 144 -2.40 -0.68 19.23
CA GLU A 144 -1.25 0.21 19.12
C GLU A 144 -0.74 0.61 20.52
N ALA A 145 -1.63 0.99 21.44
CA ALA A 145 -1.28 1.33 22.82
C ALA A 145 -0.69 0.14 23.61
N ALA A 146 -1.00 -1.10 23.24
CA ALA A 146 -0.43 -2.28 23.90
C ALA A 146 1.10 -2.40 23.70
N ALA A 147 1.68 -1.70 22.73
CA ALA A 147 3.13 -1.66 22.52
C ALA A 147 3.86 -0.59 23.34
N ASP A 148 3.15 0.23 24.11
CA ASP A 148 3.71 1.33 24.92
C ASP A 148 4.83 0.90 25.87
N PRO A 149 4.77 -0.28 26.52
CA PRO A 149 5.87 -0.74 27.37
C PRO A 149 7.21 -0.85 26.63
N ALA A 150 7.20 -1.24 25.36
CA ALA A 150 8.41 -1.29 24.53
C ALA A 150 8.93 0.12 24.22
N ARG A 151 8.03 1.05 23.85
CA ARG A 151 8.38 2.46 23.61
C ARG A 151 9.00 3.12 24.84
N ALA A 152 8.37 2.94 26.00
CA ALA A 152 8.84 3.47 27.28
C ALA A 152 10.22 2.90 27.68
N SER A 153 10.58 1.74 27.14
CA SER A 153 11.89 1.10 27.34
C SER A 153 12.95 1.51 26.29
N GLY A 154 12.66 2.50 25.45
CA GLY A 154 13.58 3.02 24.43
C GLY A 154 13.66 2.16 23.16
N ILE A 155 12.76 1.18 22.99
CA ILE A 155 12.69 0.38 21.76
C ILE A 155 11.92 1.17 20.71
N ARG A 156 12.46 1.27 19.48
CA ARG A 156 11.74 1.88 18.34
C ARG A 156 10.51 1.02 18.02
N VAL A 157 9.32 1.61 18.00
CA VAL A 157 8.08 0.89 17.67
C VAL A 157 7.49 1.40 16.37
N VAL A 158 7.16 0.48 15.48
CA VAL A 158 6.45 0.74 14.21
C VAL A 158 5.11 0.02 14.23
N HIS A 159 4.02 0.72 13.95
CA HIS A 159 2.68 0.13 13.83
C HIS A 159 2.27 0.05 12.37
N LEU A 160 2.14 -1.17 11.85
CA LEU A 160 1.80 -1.43 10.46
C LEU A 160 0.29 -1.32 10.25
N ARG A 161 -0.22 -0.15 9.86
CA ARG A 161 -1.63 0.02 9.48
C ARG A 161 -1.86 -0.55 8.08
N THR A 162 -1.89 -1.87 8.00
CA THR A 162 -2.02 -2.62 6.75
C THR A 162 -3.43 -2.52 6.16
N GLY A 163 -3.51 -2.32 4.85
CA GLY A 163 -4.74 -2.38 4.07
C GLY A 163 -5.20 -3.80 3.78
N MET A 164 -6.07 -3.97 2.79
CA MET A 164 -6.44 -5.29 2.29
C MET A 164 -5.28 -5.89 1.48
N VAL A 165 -4.56 -6.85 2.07
CA VAL A 165 -3.49 -7.59 1.39
C VAL A 165 -4.06 -8.48 0.29
N LEU A 166 -3.60 -8.26 -0.94
CA LEU A 166 -3.98 -9.01 -2.14
C LEU A 166 -2.95 -10.10 -2.42
N SER A 167 -3.39 -11.37 -2.35
CA SER A 167 -2.58 -12.53 -2.72
C SER A 167 -3.42 -13.59 -3.41
N ARG A 168 -2.80 -14.33 -4.34
CA ARG A 168 -3.42 -15.50 -5.00
C ARG A 168 -3.52 -16.70 -4.06
N THR A 169 -2.64 -16.80 -3.05
CA THR A 169 -2.51 -17.97 -2.18
C THR A 169 -3.24 -17.83 -0.84
N GLY A 170 -3.81 -16.66 -0.55
CA GLY A 170 -4.58 -16.44 0.67
C GLY A 170 -5.22 -15.06 0.75
N GLY A 171 -5.79 -14.73 1.91
CA GLY A 171 -6.41 -13.44 2.17
C GLY A 171 -7.75 -13.24 1.45
N ALA A 172 -8.14 -11.98 1.26
CA ALA A 172 -9.43 -11.62 0.67
C ALA A 172 -9.51 -12.02 -0.81
N LEU A 173 -8.46 -11.75 -1.60
CA LEU A 173 -8.45 -12.03 -3.03
C LEU A 173 -8.65 -13.52 -3.33
N ALA A 174 -7.92 -14.42 -2.66
CA ALA A 174 -8.10 -15.86 -2.86
C ALA A 174 -9.54 -16.35 -2.61
N ARG A 175 -10.28 -15.71 -1.69
CA ARG A 175 -11.70 -16.02 -1.44
C ARG A 175 -12.64 -15.46 -2.51
N LEU A 176 -12.29 -14.31 -3.11
CA LEU A 176 -13.08 -13.69 -4.17
C LEU A 176 -12.87 -14.37 -5.53
N LEU A 177 -11.67 -14.90 -5.80
CA LEU A 177 -11.31 -15.47 -7.10
C LEU A 177 -12.27 -16.56 -7.61
N PRO A 178 -12.73 -17.55 -6.81
CA PRO A 178 -13.69 -18.55 -7.29
C PRO A 178 -15.01 -17.94 -7.75
N ILE A 179 -15.55 -16.97 -6.99
CA ILE A 179 -16.81 -16.29 -7.27
C ILE A 179 -16.72 -15.50 -8.58
N PHE A 180 -15.63 -14.75 -8.74
CA PHE A 180 -15.40 -13.96 -9.96
C PHE A 180 -15.11 -14.85 -11.18
N ARG A 181 -14.37 -15.95 -11.02
CA ARG A 181 -14.11 -16.92 -12.10
C ARG A 181 -15.39 -17.59 -12.61
N ALA A 182 -16.37 -17.80 -11.73
CA ALA A 182 -17.70 -18.30 -12.06
C ALA A 182 -18.62 -17.24 -12.71
N GLY A 183 -18.15 -16.00 -12.90
CA GLY A 183 -18.98 -14.91 -13.45
C GLY A 183 -19.98 -14.32 -12.45
N LEU A 184 -19.86 -14.67 -11.17
CA LEU A 184 -20.73 -14.19 -10.08
C LEU A 184 -20.11 -13.00 -9.32
N GLY A 185 -19.10 -12.36 -9.90
CA GLY A 185 -18.48 -11.17 -9.33
C GLY A 185 -19.45 -9.98 -9.31
N GLY A 186 -19.42 -9.20 -8.24
CA GLY A 186 -20.31 -8.06 -8.09
C GLY A 186 -19.79 -6.98 -7.16
N ARG A 187 -20.33 -5.78 -7.32
CA ARG A 187 -20.06 -4.66 -6.40
C ARG A 187 -20.83 -4.85 -5.09
N LEU A 188 -20.26 -4.36 -3.99
CA LEU A 188 -20.87 -4.40 -2.66
C LEU A 188 -21.53 -3.05 -2.36
N GLY A 189 -22.84 -3.06 -2.08
CA GLY A 189 -23.60 -1.83 -1.86
C GLY A 189 -23.61 -0.92 -3.09
N ASN A 190 -23.36 0.38 -2.90
CA ASN A 190 -23.30 1.36 -3.98
C ASN A 190 -21.96 1.34 -4.75
N GLY A 191 -20.95 0.66 -4.20
CA GLY A 191 -19.61 0.50 -4.76
C GLY A 191 -18.72 1.74 -4.68
N ARG A 192 -19.13 2.81 -3.98
CA ARG A 192 -18.36 4.06 -3.86
C ARG A 192 -17.30 4.02 -2.77
N GLN A 193 -17.44 3.13 -1.80
CA GLN A 193 -16.52 3.03 -0.68
C GLN A 193 -15.10 2.68 -1.16
N PHE A 194 -14.12 3.43 -0.66
CA PHE A 194 -12.71 3.21 -0.93
C PHE A 194 -12.19 1.97 -0.20
N MET A 195 -11.44 1.17 -0.94
CA MET A 195 -10.74 0.00 -0.49
C MET A 195 -9.24 0.29 -0.59
N SER A 196 -8.61 0.52 0.56
CA SER A 196 -7.16 0.58 0.65
C SER A 196 -6.59 -0.83 0.58
N TRP A 197 -5.72 -1.10 -0.38
CA TRP A 197 -5.19 -2.43 -0.69
C TRP A 197 -3.68 -2.38 -0.83
N ILE A 198 -3.00 -3.51 -0.70
CA ILE A 198 -1.56 -3.65 -0.96
C ILE A 198 -1.28 -5.05 -1.52
N GLY A 199 -0.32 -5.18 -2.44
CA GLY A 199 0.15 -6.49 -2.89
C GLY A 199 0.90 -7.21 -1.76
N LEU A 200 0.86 -8.55 -1.71
CA LEU A 200 1.62 -9.28 -0.70
C LEU A 200 3.13 -9.03 -0.80
N ASP A 201 3.67 -8.87 -2.01
CA ASP A 201 5.09 -8.60 -2.20
C ASP A 201 5.44 -7.19 -1.67
N ASP A 202 4.62 -6.18 -2.01
CA ASP A 202 4.76 -4.80 -1.48
C ASP A 202 4.61 -4.75 0.06
N GLU A 203 3.70 -5.54 0.64
CA GLU A 203 3.55 -5.64 2.11
C GLU A 203 4.85 -6.12 2.76
N VAL A 204 5.47 -7.16 2.19
CA VAL A 204 6.71 -7.73 2.73
C VAL A 204 7.89 -6.76 2.57
N GLU A 205 8.00 -6.11 1.41
CA GLU A 205 9.04 -5.10 1.18
C GLU A 205 8.85 -3.88 2.09
N ALA A 206 7.62 -3.42 2.32
CA ALA A 206 7.36 -2.31 3.25
C ALA A 206 7.72 -2.66 4.70
N ILE A 207 7.50 -3.92 5.13
CA ILE A 207 7.95 -4.40 6.44
C ILE A 207 9.49 -4.40 6.52
N HIS A 208 10.17 -4.85 5.46
CA HIS A 208 11.63 -4.82 5.40
C HIS A 208 12.18 -3.39 5.39
N HIS A 209 11.52 -2.46 4.71
CA HIS A 209 11.84 -1.03 4.73
C HIS A 209 11.75 -0.46 6.14
N ALA A 210 10.63 -0.72 6.84
CA ALA A 210 10.42 -0.29 8.22
C ALA A 210 11.43 -0.91 9.22
N LEU A 211 11.93 -2.11 8.91
CA LEU A 211 12.98 -2.78 9.68
C LEU A 211 14.32 -2.07 9.54
N THR A 212 14.70 -1.69 8.32
CA THR A 212 16.05 -1.23 7.98
C THR A 212 16.23 0.29 7.98
N HIS A 213 15.13 1.07 8.00
CA HIS A 213 15.18 2.53 7.99
C HIS A 213 14.74 3.10 9.34
N ASP A 214 15.67 3.66 10.10
CA ASP A 214 15.41 4.17 11.45
C ASP A 214 14.49 5.39 11.50
N ALA A 215 14.35 6.12 10.39
CA ALA A 215 13.38 7.20 10.26
C ALA A 215 11.92 6.70 10.30
N VAL A 216 11.68 5.41 10.06
CA VAL A 216 10.35 4.80 10.13
C VAL A 216 10.03 4.44 11.58
N GLN A 217 9.14 5.22 12.19
CA GLN A 217 8.68 5.04 13.56
C GLN A 217 7.21 5.50 13.73
N GLY A 218 6.53 4.95 14.74
CA GLY A 218 5.12 5.23 14.99
C GLY A 218 4.20 4.53 13.98
N PRO A 219 2.98 5.05 13.74
CA PRO A 219 2.06 4.47 12.77
C PRO A 219 2.54 4.66 11.34
N VAL A 220 2.37 3.65 10.50
CA VAL A 220 2.76 3.62 9.09
C VAL A 220 1.67 2.93 8.27
N ASN A 221 1.14 3.58 7.24
CA ASN A 221 0.14 2.97 6.37
C ASN A 221 0.83 2.04 5.36
N LEU A 222 0.53 0.73 5.43
CA LEU A 222 0.99 -0.25 4.44
C LEU A 222 -0.14 -0.47 3.43
N VAL A 223 -0.19 0.45 2.47
CA VAL A 223 -1.20 0.51 1.39
C VAL A 223 -0.54 0.96 0.09
N SER A 224 -1.13 0.56 -1.03
CA SER A 224 -0.83 1.14 -2.33
C SER A 224 -1.11 2.65 -2.31
N PRO A 225 -0.29 3.48 -2.97
CA PRO A 225 -0.56 4.92 -3.11
C PRO A 225 -1.82 5.22 -3.95
N HIS A 226 -2.44 4.19 -4.52
CA HIS A 226 -3.62 4.27 -5.38
C HIS A 226 -4.80 3.49 -4.79
N PRO A 227 -5.45 4.01 -3.73
CA PRO A 227 -6.68 3.41 -3.23
C PRO A 227 -7.77 3.47 -4.29
N VAL A 228 -8.57 2.41 -4.40
CA VAL A 228 -9.63 2.27 -5.40
C VAL A 228 -10.98 2.10 -4.73
N THR A 229 -12.05 2.54 -5.37
CA THR A 229 -13.42 2.23 -4.92
C THR A 229 -13.74 0.75 -5.15
N ASN A 230 -14.71 0.22 -4.40
CA ASN A 230 -15.21 -1.14 -4.62
C ASN A 230 -15.67 -1.38 -6.06
N ARG A 231 -16.28 -0.37 -6.70
CA ARG A 231 -16.67 -0.43 -8.11
C ARG A 231 -15.47 -0.63 -9.03
N GLU A 232 -14.41 0.16 -8.85
CA GLU A 232 -13.18 0.06 -9.65
C GLU A 232 -12.46 -1.26 -9.41
N PHE A 233 -12.38 -1.71 -8.16
CA PHE A 233 -11.81 -3.02 -7.81
C PHE A 233 -12.57 -4.16 -8.50
N THR A 234 -13.91 -4.17 -8.39
CA THR A 234 -14.76 -5.18 -9.01
C THR A 234 -14.62 -5.18 -10.52
N ALA A 235 -14.69 -4.01 -11.17
CA ALA A 235 -14.54 -3.89 -12.62
C ALA A 235 -13.15 -4.36 -13.09
N THR A 236 -12.11 -3.98 -12.36
CA THR A 236 -10.72 -4.38 -12.64
C THR A 236 -10.53 -5.88 -12.54
N LEU A 237 -11.03 -6.50 -11.45
CA LEU A 237 -10.93 -7.94 -11.27
C LEU A 237 -11.71 -8.71 -12.35
N GLY A 238 -12.90 -8.23 -12.73
CA GLY A 238 -13.67 -8.78 -13.84
C GLY A 238 -12.92 -8.71 -15.18
N ARG A 239 -12.33 -7.56 -15.50
CA ARG A 239 -11.53 -7.35 -16.72
C ARG A 239 -10.30 -8.25 -16.75
N VAL A 240 -9.53 -8.32 -15.67
CA VAL A 240 -8.32 -9.15 -15.56
C VAL A 240 -8.67 -10.64 -15.73
N LEU A 241 -9.78 -11.08 -15.17
CA LEU A 241 -10.25 -12.47 -15.28
C LEU A 241 -11.04 -12.76 -16.56
N ARG A 242 -11.32 -11.74 -17.38
CA ARG A 242 -12.22 -11.83 -18.55
C ARG A 242 -13.59 -12.44 -18.17
N ARG A 243 -14.22 -11.87 -17.15
CA ARG A 243 -15.52 -12.30 -16.61
C ARG A 243 -16.46 -11.11 -16.37
N PRO A 244 -17.78 -11.29 -16.55
CA PRO A 244 -18.76 -10.23 -16.30
C PRO A 244 -18.82 -9.90 -14.80
N THR A 245 -19.12 -8.65 -14.48
CA THR A 245 -19.25 -8.13 -13.10
C THR A 245 -20.52 -7.30 -12.93
N LEU A 246 -21.63 -7.85 -13.41
CA LEU A 246 -22.92 -7.15 -13.49
C LEU A 246 -23.68 -7.15 -12.16
N LEU A 247 -23.33 -8.03 -11.22
CA LEU A 247 -24.04 -8.17 -9.96
C LEU A 247 -23.76 -6.99 -9.03
N ALA A 248 -24.75 -6.63 -8.23
CA ALA A 248 -24.63 -5.70 -7.12
C ALA A 248 -25.27 -6.33 -5.89
N VAL A 249 -24.49 -6.57 -4.84
CA VAL A 249 -24.98 -7.17 -3.59
C VAL A 249 -25.50 -6.03 -2.69
N PRO A 250 -26.81 -5.97 -2.40
CA PRO A 250 -27.35 -4.91 -1.56
C PRO A 250 -26.77 -4.95 -0.15
N ALA A 251 -26.60 -3.76 0.47
CA ALA A 251 -26.05 -3.65 1.82
C ALA A 251 -26.86 -4.44 2.87
N VAL A 252 -28.19 -4.51 2.70
CA VAL A 252 -29.07 -5.29 3.57
C VAL A 252 -28.73 -6.78 3.52
N VAL A 253 -28.51 -7.34 2.32
CA VAL A 253 -28.13 -8.75 2.13
C VAL A 253 -26.79 -9.04 2.82
N LEU A 254 -25.81 -8.13 2.67
CA LEU A 254 -24.53 -8.25 3.35
C LEU A 254 -24.67 -8.25 4.87
N ARG A 255 -25.47 -7.34 5.43
CA ARG A 255 -25.73 -7.25 6.88
C ARG A 255 -26.42 -8.50 7.42
N VAL A 256 -27.38 -9.06 6.70
CA VAL A 256 -28.05 -10.32 7.08
C VAL A 256 -27.07 -11.50 7.02
N GLY A 257 -26.25 -11.60 5.97
CA GLY A 257 -25.30 -12.70 5.81
C GLY A 257 -24.14 -12.64 6.80
N LEU A 258 -23.48 -11.48 6.90
CA LEU A 258 -22.19 -11.30 7.56
C LEU A 258 -22.27 -10.60 8.92
N GLY A 259 -23.43 -10.06 9.30
CA GLY A 259 -23.60 -9.32 10.55
C GLY A 259 -22.76 -8.05 10.59
N GLU A 260 -22.12 -7.78 11.73
CA GLU A 260 -21.28 -6.58 11.94
C GLU A 260 -20.09 -6.49 10.96
N LEU A 261 -19.56 -7.62 10.46
CA LEU A 261 -18.48 -7.63 9.46
C LEU A 261 -18.89 -6.92 8.15
N ALA A 262 -20.18 -6.89 7.84
CA ALA A 262 -20.69 -6.15 6.68
C ALA A 262 -20.42 -4.65 6.80
N GLY A 263 -20.41 -4.10 8.02
CA GLY A 263 -20.09 -2.70 8.26
C GLY A 263 -18.67 -2.37 7.78
N GLU A 264 -17.71 -3.25 8.06
CA GLU A 264 -16.32 -3.07 7.65
C GLU A 264 -16.13 -3.22 6.13
N LEU A 265 -16.86 -4.15 5.48
CA LEU A 265 -16.81 -4.30 4.02
C LEU A 265 -17.49 -3.13 3.27
N LEU A 266 -18.36 -2.40 3.95
CA LEU A 266 -19.08 -1.24 3.41
C LEU A 266 -18.45 0.09 3.84
N SER A 267 -17.51 0.07 4.79
CA SER A 267 -16.76 1.22 5.27
C SER A 267 -15.81 1.75 4.18
N SER A 268 -15.69 3.08 4.09
CA SER A 268 -14.80 3.73 3.14
C SER A 268 -13.54 4.24 3.84
N VAL A 269 -12.40 3.61 3.52
CA VAL A 269 -11.09 3.99 4.05
C VAL A 269 -10.15 4.25 2.87
N ARG A 270 -9.81 5.51 2.64
CA ARG A 270 -8.89 5.97 1.59
C ARG A 270 -7.54 6.37 2.19
N ALA A 271 -6.81 5.38 2.69
CA ALA A 271 -5.50 5.58 3.29
C ALA A 271 -4.42 5.85 2.24
N TYR A 272 -3.44 6.68 2.59
CA TYR A 272 -2.29 7.03 1.77
C TYR A 272 -0.98 6.77 2.55
N PRO A 273 0.06 6.14 1.94
CA PRO A 273 1.26 5.71 2.63
C PRO A 273 2.30 6.85 2.75
N ALA A 274 1.92 7.97 3.36
CA ALA A 274 2.75 9.19 3.35
C ALA A 274 4.12 8.96 4.00
N ARG A 275 4.17 8.24 5.13
CA ARG A 275 5.45 8.00 5.84
C ARG A 275 6.36 7.00 5.14
N LEU A 276 5.82 5.97 4.48
CA LEU A 276 6.64 5.05 3.68
C LEU A 276 7.30 5.79 2.53
N LEU A 277 6.52 6.57 1.78
CA LEU A 277 7.05 7.32 0.63
C LEU A 277 8.06 8.37 1.07
N ALA A 278 7.77 9.12 2.13
CA ALA A 278 8.68 10.15 2.67
C ALA A 278 10.01 9.59 3.21
N THR A 279 10.10 8.27 3.44
CA THR A 279 11.33 7.61 3.90
C THR A 279 12.04 6.84 2.79
N GLY A 280 11.69 7.09 1.52
CA GLY A 280 12.38 6.52 0.36
C GLY A 280 11.91 5.12 -0.03
N TYR A 281 10.72 4.68 0.39
CA TYR A 281 10.16 3.42 -0.09
C TYR A 281 10.03 3.43 -1.62
N ALA A 282 10.55 2.38 -2.26
CA ALA A 282 10.67 2.29 -3.71
C ALA A 282 9.29 2.34 -4.40
N MET A 283 9.12 3.29 -5.33
CA MET A 283 8.00 3.29 -6.28
C MET A 283 8.41 2.58 -7.56
N ARG A 284 7.43 1.99 -8.26
CA ARG A 284 7.59 1.54 -9.64
C ARG A 284 7.30 2.70 -10.57
N ILE A 285 8.31 3.17 -11.29
CA ILE A 285 8.20 4.32 -12.17
C ILE A 285 8.30 3.86 -13.61
N ALA A 286 7.22 4.07 -14.36
CA ALA A 286 7.24 3.97 -15.81
C ALA A 286 7.99 5.17 -16.37
N ILE A 287 8.98 4.93 -17.22
CA ILE A 287 9.66 6.01 -17.93
C ILE A 287 9.61 5.76 -19.43
N ALA A 288 9.30 6.79 -20.21
CA ALA A 288 9.20 6.68 -21.66
C ALA A 288 9.67 7.94 -22.37
N SER A 289 10.18 7.77 -23.58
CA SER A 289 10.50 8.87 -24.47
C SER A 289 10.45 8.44 -25.93
N ASP A 290 10.26 9.41 -26.81
CA ASP A 290 10.73 9.30 -28.18
C ASP A 290 12.24 9.58 -28.29
N HIS A 291 12.71 9.69 -29.52
CA HIS A 291 14.10 9.99 -29.86
C HIS A 291 14.58 11.34 -29.33
N ALA A 292 13.70 12.34 -29.28
CA ALA A 292 14.05 13.68 -28.80
C ALA A 292 14.27 13.69 -27.28
N GLY A 293 13.56 12.84 -26.54
CA GLY A 293 13.73 12.69 -25.09
C GLY A 293 14.77 11.65 -24.66
N TYR A 294 15.31 10.83 -25.57
CA TYR A 294 16.13 9.66 -25.27
C TYR A 294 17.27 9.91 -24.28
N LEU A 295 18.12 10.92 -24.53
CA LEU A 295 19.27 11.20 -23.67
C LEU A 295 18.86 11.65 -22.27
N LEU A 296 17.84 12.51 -22.17
CA LEU A 296 17.33 12.96 -20.87
C LEU A 296 16.64 11.80 -20.12
N LYS A 297 15.94 10.91 -20.84
CA LYS A 297 15.36 9.70 -20.26
C LYS A 297 16.43 8.80 -19.62
N GLU A 298 17.55 8.55 -20.30
CA GLU A 298 18.65 7.73 -19.75
C GLU A 298 19.28 8.38 -18.52
N GLU A 299 19.39 9.71 -18.49
CA GLU A 299 19.87 10.44 -17.32
C GLU A 299 18.89 10.33 -16.14
N LEU A 300 17.60 10.48 -16.39
CA LEU A 300 16.56 10.32 -15.37
C LEU A 300 16.47 8.87 -14.88
N LYS A 301 16.69 7.86 -15.73
CA LYS A 301 16.78 6.45 -15.29
C LYS A 301 17.87 6.24 -14.24
N ARG A 302 19.02 6.93 -14.37
CA ARG A 302 20.07 6.90 -13.35
C ARG A 302 19.60 7.55 -12.06
N LEU A 303 19.04 8.77 -12.15
CA LEU A 303 18.46 9.45 -10.98
C LEU A 303 17.45 8.56 -10.23
N LEU A 304 16.51 7.95 -10.94
CA LEU A 304 15.47 7.13 -10.31
C LEU A 304 16.06 5.90 -9.61
N ARG A 305 17.10 5.29 -10.18
CA ARG A 305 17.83 4.20 -9.52
C ARG A 305 18.63 4.69 -8.32
N ASP A 306 19.23 5.87 -8.39
CA ASP A 306 19.92 6.50 -7.25
C ASP A 306 18.94 6.74 -6.10
N LEU A 307 17.72 7.17 -6.43
CA LEU A 307 16.58 7.32 -5.51
C LEU A 307 15.94 5.98 -5.08
N GLN A 308 16.54 4.84 -5.45
CA GLN A 308 16.08 3.50 -5.10
C GLN A 308 14.68 3.14 -5.61
N HIS A 309 14.22 3.74 -6.71
CA HIS A 309 12.96 3.38 -7.35
C HIS A 309 13.15 2.26 -8.38
N GLU A 310 12.14 1.42 -8.53
CA GLU A 310 12.09 0.42 -9.60
C GLU A 310 11.71 1.12 -10.90
N VAL A 311 12.53 0.99 -11.94
CA VAL A 311 12.31 1.70 -13.21
C VAL A 311 11.92 0.72 -14.30
N ARG A 312 10.75 0.94 -14.90
CA ARG A 312 10.31 0.22 -16.10
C ARG A 312 10.37 1.15 -17.30
N ASP A 313 11.28 0.85 -18.21
CA ASP A 313 11.50 1.64 -19.42
C ASP A 313 10.58 1.16 -20.55
N PHE A 314 9.75 2.08 -21.04
CA PHE A 314 8.85 1.90 -22.18
C PHE A 314 9.25 2.78 -23.35
N GLY A 315 10.36 3.53 -23.28
CA GLY A 315 10.80 4.46 -24.32
C GLY A 315 11.70 3.83 -25.37
N THR A 316 12.04 4.62 -26.40
CA THR A 316 13.08 4.22 -27.37
C THR A 316 14.44 3.99 -26.71
N HIS A 317 15.28 3.17 -27.33
CA HIS A 317 16.65 2.88 -26.88
C HIS A 317 17.73 3.53 -27.76
N SER A 318 17.35 4.41 -28.68
CA SER A 318 18.27 5.13 -29.57
C SER A 318 17.79 6.56 -29.85
N ALA A 319 18.64 7.34 -30.53
CA ALA A 319 18.30 8.67 -31.04
C ALA A 319 17.63 8.62 -32.44
N GLU A 320 17.32 7.43 -32.95
CA GLU A 320 16.67 7.26 -34.25
C GLU A 320 15.22 7.74 -34.19
N GLN A 321 14.78 8.42 -35.26
CA GLN A 321 13.45 9.04 -35.29
C GLN A 321 12.33 8.01 -35.09
N VAL A 322 11.50 8.29 -34.10
CA VAL A 322 10.29 7.53 -33.75
C VAL A 322 9.24 8.48 -33.18
N ASP A 323 7.99 8.04 -33.16
CA ASP A 323 6.85 8.84 -32.67
C ASP A 323 6.52 8.54 -31.20
N TYR A 324 6.39 9.59 -30.40
CA TYR A 324 6.17 9.48 -28.96
C TYR A 324 4.90 8.70 -28.54
N PRO A 325 3.73 8.74 -29.24
CA PRO A 325 2.53 8.05 -28.76
C PRO A 325 2.72 6.55 -28.55
N ASP A 326 3.55 5.91 -29.37
CA ASP A 326 3.82 4.47 -29.32
C ASP A 326 4.51 4.02 -28.03
N PHE A 327 5.18 4.96 -27.34
CA PHE A 327 5.91 4.71 -26.10
C PHE A 327 5.21 5.33 -24.88
N ILE A 328 4.65 6.53 -25.06
CA ILE A 328 4.00 7.28 -23.98
C ILE A 328 2.68 6.64 -23.55
N VAL A 329 1.88 6.14 -24.49
CA VAL A 329 0.60 5.50 -24.16
C VAL A 329 0.80 4.22 -23.33
N PRO A 330 1.70 3.28 -23.70
CA PRO A 330 1.99 2.12 -22.85
C PRO A 330 2.47 2.47 -21.43
N ALA A 331 3.31 3.50 -21.28
CA ALA A 331 3.75 3.96 -19.96
C ALA A 331 2.60 4.51 -19.12
N ALA A 332 1.72 5.30 -19.74
CA ALA A 332 0.51 5.83 -19.13
C ALA A 332 -0.47 4.70 -18.76
N GLU A 333 -0.66 3.69 -19.61
CA GLU A 333 -1.47 2.50 -19.32
C GLU A 333 -0.90 1.66 -18.17
N ALA A 334 0.43 1.58 -18.04
CA ALA A 334 1.07 0.91 -16.92
C ALA A 334 0.70 1.58 -15.58
N VAL A 335 0.62 2.91 -15.53
CA VAL A 335 0.13 3.64 -14.35
C VAL A 335 -1.36 3.47 -14.15
N ALA A 336 -2.17 3.64 -15.20
CA ALA A 336 -3.63 3.52 -15.11
C ALA A 336 -4.09 2.12 -14.68
N SER A 337 -3.31 1.08 -15.03
CA SER A 337 -3.56 -0.31 -14.64
C SER A 337 -2.96 -0.70 -13.28
N GLY A 338 -2.17 0.17 -12.65
CA GLY A 338 -1.48 -0.10 -11.38
C GLY A 338 -0.24 -0.99 -11.49
N GLN A 339 0.30 -1.20 -12.69
CA GLN A 339 1.60 -1.87 -12.90
C GLN A 339 2.78 -0.97 -12.50
N CYS A 340 2.61 0.35 -12.63
CA CYS A 340 3.54 1.36 -12.15
C CYS A 340 2.79 2.36 -11.28
N ASP A 341 3.48 2.94 -10.30
CA ASP A 341 2.92 3.91 -9.38
C ASP A 341 2.91 5.32 -9.98
N ARG A 342 3.89 5.65 -10.83
CA ARG A 342 4.03 6.96 -11.50
C ARG A 342 4.60 6.80 -12.91
N ALA A 343 4.35 7.78 -13.77
CA ALA A 343 4.97 7.86 -15.10
C ALA A 343 5.77 9.15 -15.27
N ILE A 344 6.94 9.06 -15.89
CA ILE A 344 7.73 10.20 -16.35
C ILE A 344 7.91 10.04 -17.86
N VAL A 345 7.38 10.99 -18.62
CA VAL A 345 7.39 10.96 -20.09
C VAL A 345 8.21 12.13 -20.61
N VAL A 346 9.06 11.88 -21.59
CA VAL A 346 10.04 12.86 -22.06
C VAL A 346 9.98 12.93 -23.58
N GLY A 347 9.94 14.13 -24.12
CA GLY A 347 10.12 14.34 -25.56
C GLY A 347 10.74 15.68 -25.86
N GLY A 348 10.61 16.18 -27.09
CA GLY A 348 11.24 17.43 -27.49
C GLY A 348 10.78 18.62 -26.65
N SER A 349 9.46 18.88 -26.65
CA SER A 349 8.85 19.94 -25.83
C SER A 349 8.09 19.40 -24.61
N GLY A 350 7.75 18.12 -24.56
CA GLY A 350 6.90 17.56 -23.50
C GLY A 350 5.39 17.81 -23.71
N ASN A 351 4.99 18.66 -24.66
CA ASN A 351 3.56 18.95 -24.91
C ASN A 351 2.84 17.75 -25.52
N GLY A 352 3.42 17.16 -26.57
CA GLY A 352 2.81 16.03 -27.27
C GLY A 352 2.66 14.83 -26.35
N GLU A 353 3.69 14.59 -25.54
CA GLU A 353 3.76 13.51 -24.56
C GLU A 353 2.71 13.70 -23.47
N ALA A 354 2.57 14.92 -22.93
CA ALA A 354 1.51 15.23 -21.97
C ALA A 354 0.11 15.03 -22.57
N ILE A 355 -0.10 15.45 -23.81
CA ILE A 355 -1.39 15.29 -24.51
C ILE A 355 -1.72 13.82 -24.72
N ALA A 356 -0.76 13.01 -25.18
CA ALA A 356 -0.96 11.58 -25.43
C ALA A 356 -1.20 10.80 -24.13
N ALA A 357 -0.39 11.04 -23.10
CA ALA A 357 -0.57 10.40 -21.79
C ALA A 357 -1.97 10.66 -21.22
N ASN A 358 -2.44 11.92 -21.29
CA ASN A 358 -3.78 12.32 -20.83
C ASN A 358 -4.94 11.76 -21.69
N LYS A 359 -4.68 11.04 -22.79
CA LYS A 359 -5.73 10.28 -23.50
C LYS A 359 -6.06 8.96 -22.81
N VAL A 360 -5.17 8.45 -21.97
CA VAL A 360 -5.41 7.25 -21.18
C VAL A 360 -6.28 7.62 -19.98
N PRO A 361 -7.48 7.02 -19.82
CA PRO A 361 -8.36 7.32 -18.69
C PRO A 361 -7.67 7.10 -17.34
N GLY A 362 -7.87 8.02 -16.41
CA GLY A 362 -7.28 8.00 -15.08
C GLY A 362 -5.89 8.66 -14.98
N ILE A 363 -5.31 9.08 -16.10
CA ILE A 363 -4.02 9.79 -16.13
C ILE A 363 -4.22 11.29 -16.02
N ARG A 364 -3.40 11.88 -15.15
CA ARG A 364 -3.25 13.32 -14.93
C ARG A 364 -1.79 13.66 -15.16
N CYS A 365 -1.42 13.81 -16.43
CA CYS A 365 -0.07 14.16 -16.85
C CYS A 365 0.11 15.67 -16.86
N ALA A 366 1.08 16.16 -16.09
CA ALA A 366 1.43 17.58 -16.01
C ALA A 366 2.77 17.84 -16.70
N LEU A 367 2.79 18.80 -17.64
CA LEU A 367 4.02 19.32 -18.22
C LEU A 367 4.62 20.37 -17.29
N CYS A 368 5.86 20.14 -16.84
CA CYS A 368 6.54 21.02 -15.89
C CYS A 368 7.90 21.47 -16.45
N TRP A 369 8.29 22.70 -16.08
CA TRP A 369 9.53 23.33 -16.54
C TRP A 369 10.44 23.76 -15.39
N GLU A 370 9.92 23.69 -14.16
CA GLU A 370 10.58 24.11 -12.93
C GLU A 370 9.95 23.42 -11.71
N GLY A 371 10.67 23.43 -10.58
CA GLY A 371 10.22 22.79 -9.34
C GLY A 371 8.88 23.33 -8.81
N TYR A 372 8.58 24.62 -8.98
CA TYR A 372 7.30 25.19 -8.53
C TYR A 372 6.09 24.55 -9.23
N THR A 373 6.11 24.47 -10.57
CA THR A 373 5.03 23.82 -11.32
C THR A 373 4.93 22.32 -11.03
N ALA A 374 6.06 21.63 -10.79
CA ALA A 374 6.09 20.23 -10.40
C ALA A 374 5.41 19.99 -9.04
N ARG A 375 5.73 20.85 -8.06
CA ARG A 375 5.12 20.82 -6.73
C ARG A 375 3.60 21.02 -6.83
N LEU A 376 3.15 22.07 -7.53
CA LEU A 376 1.72 22.35 -7.68
C LEU A 376 1.00 21.26 -8.48
N ALA A 377 1.66 20.63 -9.46
CA ALA A 377 1.10 19.49 -10.17
C ALA A 377 0.77 18.33 -9.21
N ARG A 378 1.58 18.12 -8.17
CA ARG A 378 1.28 17.15 -7.10
C ARG A 378 0.27 17.68 -6.10
N GLU A 379 0.58 18.77 -5.40
CA GLU A 379 -0.23 19.33 -4.30
C GLU A 379 -1.67 19.59 -4.73
N HIS A 380 -1.86 20.21 -5.89
CA HIS A 380 -3.18 20.67 -6.31
C HIS A 380 -3.91 19.73 -7.26
N ASN A 381 -3.18 18.94 -8.05
CA ASN A 381 -3.77 18.15 -9.14
C ASN A 381 -3.57 16.65 -8.99
N ASP A 382 -2.86 16.20 -7.93
CA ASP A 382 -2.47 14.81 -7.74
C ASP A 382 -1.99 14.17 -9.05
N ALA A 383 -1.12 14.88 -9.78
CA ALA A 383 -0.61 14.43 -11.06
C ALA A 383 0.12 13.10 -10.88
N ASN A 384 -0.34 12.04 -11.55
CA ASN A 384 0.26 10.70 -11.49
C ASN A 384 1.19 10.42 -12.68
N ALA A 385 1.29 11.38 -13.61
CA ALA A 385 2.29 11.42 -14.66
C ALA A 385 2.93 12.81 -14.77
N LEU A 386 4.21 12.85 -15.13
CA LEU A 386 5.00 14.06 -15.34
C LEU A 386 5.53 14.06 -16.77
N SER A 387 5.35 15.16 -17.49
CA SER A 387 5.94 15.37 -18.81
C SER A 387 7.05 16.40 -18.76
N LEU A 388 8.14 16.14 -19.50
CA LEU A 388 9.33 16.99 -19.57
C LEU A 388 9.77 17.22 -21.03
N GLY A 389 10.19 18.45 -21.33
CA GLY A 389 10.73 18.82 -22.64
C GLY A 389 12.25 18.83 -22.66
N ALA A 390 12.89 17.83 -23.26
CA ALA A 390 14.34 17.68 -23.33
C ALA A 390 15.06 18.79 -24.13
N ARG A 391 14.34 19.53 -24.99
CA ARG A 391 14.87 20.70 -25.71
C ARG A 391 14.60 22.02 -24.97
N VAL A 392 13.87 21.98 -23.86
CA VAL A 392 13.42 23.18 -23.14
C VAL A 392 14.14 23.31 -21.80
N ILE A 393 14.39 22.20 -21.12
CA ILE A 393 15.07 22.18 -19.82
C ILE A 393 16.35 21.34 -19.87
N GLY A 394 17.37 21.82 -19.17
CA GLY A 394 18.62 21.08 -18.99
C GLY A 394 18.48 19.91 -17.99
N PRO A 395 19.45 18.98 -17.98
CA PRO A 395 19.39 17.77 -17.14
C PRO A 395 19.30 18.06 -15.65
N ASP A 396 20.00 19.07 -15.13
CA ASP A 396 19.95 19.41 -13.70
C ASP A 396 18.58 19.91 -13.26
N VAL A 397 17.97 20.78 -14.07
CA VAL A 397 16.60 21.28 -13.84
C VAL A 397 15.61 20.12 -13.92
N ALA A 398 15.75 19.22 -14.90
CA ALA A 398 14.90 18.03 -15.00
C ALA A 398 15.04 17.12 -13.77
N ARG A 399 16.26 16.92 -13.24
CA ARG A 399 16.50 16.14 -12.02
C ARG A 399 15.84 16.80 -10.80
N GLU A 400 15.90 18.12 -10.68
CA GLU A 400 15.21 18.87 -9.63
C GLU A 400 13.69 18.70 -9.72
N ILE A 401 13.10 18.91 -10.90
CA ILE A 401 11.65 18.74 -11.13
C ILE A 401 11.20 17.35 -10.74
N VAL A 402 11.92 16.30 -11.15
CA VAL A 402 11.57 14.91 -10.81
C VAL A 402 11.62 14.68 -9.31
N ARG A 403 12.64 15.16 -8.60
CA ARG A 403 12.71 15.02 -7.13
C ARG A 403 11.54 15.73 -6.45
N VAL A 404 11.33 17.01 -6.77
CA VAL A 404 10.22 17.80 -6.19
C VAL A 404 8.89 17.11 -6.45
N TRP A 405 8.67 16.61 -7.68
CA TRP A 405 7.42 15.95 -8.03
C TRP A 405 7.24 14.57 -7.35
N LEU A 406 8.30 13.80 -7.12
CA LEU A 406 8.20 12.52 -6.41
C LEU A 406 8.00 12.72 -4.90
N ASP A 407 8.66 13.72 -4.31
CA ASP A 407 8.63 13.99 -2.86
C ASP A 407 7.36 14.73 -2.42
N THR A 408 6.69 15.43 -3.35
CA THR A 408 5.52 16.25 -3.02
C THR A 408 4.25 15.38 -2.89
N ALA A 409 3.67 15.39 -1.68
CA ALA A 409 2.39 14.76 -1.39
C ALA A 409 1.20 15.55 -1.99
N PHE A 410 0.08 14.88 -2.19
CA PHE A 410 -1.16 15.55 -2.57
C PHE A 410 -1.82 16.21 -1.35
N GLU A 411 -2.27 17.46 -1.48
CA GLU A 411 -2.80 18.25 -0.36
C GLU A 411 -4.24 17.84 0.04
N GLY A 412 -5.02 17.30 -0.90
CA GLY A 412 -6.41 16.93 -0.63
C GLY A 412 -7.34 18.13 -0.44
N GLY A 413 -8.33 18.01 0.46
CA GLY A 413 -9.29 19.08 0.76
C GLY A 413 -9.99 19.66 -0.46
N ARG A 414 -9.88 20.98 -0.67
CA ARG A 414 -10.50 21.68 -1.82
C ARG A 414 -9.99 21.20 -3.18
N HIS A 415 -8.77 20.65 -3.22
CA HIS A 415 -8.16 20.13 -4.44
C HIS A 415 -8.80 18.80 -4.84
N GLN A 416 -9.16 17.96 -3.87
CA GLN A 416 -9.90 16.71 -4.13
C GLN A 416 -11.23 16.98 -4.85
N ALA A 417 -11.98 18.00 -4.42
CA ALA A 417 -13.24 18.38 -5.07
C ALA A 417 -13.08 18.78 -6.55
N ARG A 418 -11.90 19.28 -6.96
CA ARG A 418 -11.59 19.56 -8.38
C ARG A 418 -11.27 18.28 -9.13
N LEU A 419 -10.52 17.37 -8.53
CA LEU A 419 -10.23 16.06 -9.11
C LEU A 419 -11.49 15.24 -9.35
N ASP A 420 -12.44 15.28 -8.41
CA ASP A 420 -13.73 14.59 -8.58
C ASP A 420 -14.52 15.13 -9.77
N LYS A 421 -14.48 16.45 -10.00
CA LYS A 421 -15.09 17.08 -11.18
C LYS A 421 -14.37 16.69 -12.47
N ILE A 422 -13.03 16.65 -12.47
CA ILE A 422 -12.23 16.20 -13.63
C ILE A 422 -12.57 14.75 -13.97
N ARG A 423 -12.62 13.87 -12.97
CA ARG A 423 -13.04 12.47 -13.13
C ARG A 423 -14.46 12.38 -13.70
N ALA A 424 -15.40 13.17 -13.19
CA ALA A 424 -16.77 13.18 -13.71
C ALA A 424 -16.84 13.59 -15.20
N VAL A 425 -15.98 14.52 -15.63
CA VAL A 425 -15.84 14.88 -17.05
C VAL A 425 -15.33 13.69 -17.87
N GLU A 426 -14.26 13.03 -17.41
CA GLU A 426 -13.70 11.85 -18.06
C GLU A 426 -14.74 10.73 -18.22
N GLU A 427 -15.45 10.38 -17.13
CA GLU A 427 -16.48 9.35 -17.15
C GLU A 427 -17.64 9.66 -18.10
N ARG A 428 -18.01 10.94 -18.21
CA ARG A 428 -19.07 11.39 -19.13
C ARG A 428 -18.68 11.13 -20.58
N TYR A 429 -17.46 11.50 -20.95
CA TYR A 429 -16.97 11.29 -22.32
C TYR A 429 -16.67 9.83 -22.63
N ALA A 430 -16.18 9.04 -21.67
CA ALA A 430 -16.00 7.60 -21.83
C ALA A 430 -17.33 6.89 -22.15
N ARG A 431 -18.40 7.22 -21.40
CA ARG A 431 -19.75 6.66 -21.63
C ARG A 431 -20.33 7.04 -22.99
N SER A 432 -20.14 8.29 -23.43
CA SER A 432 -20.65 8.75 -24.73
C SER A 432 -20.05 8.02 -25.94
N ARG A 433 -18.83 7.50 -25.80
CA ARG A 433 -18.16 6.71 -26.84
C ARG A 433 -18.65 5.26 -26.87
N ALA A 434 -18.90 4.67 -25.69
CA ALA A 434 -19.41 3.31 -25.56
C ALA A 434 -20.88 3.14 -26.01
N GLN A 435 -21.64 4.23 -26.14
CA GLN A 435 -23.01 4.21 -26.67
C GLN A 435 -23.09 4.39 -28.19
N LYS A 436 -21.97 4.73 -28.85
CA LYS A 436 -21.90 5.02 -30.29
C LYS A 436 -21.20 3.93 -31.11
N GLY A 437 -20.56 2.96 -30.45
CA GLY A 437 -20.01 1.76 -31.06
C GLY A 437 -20.73 0.54 -30.51
#